data_AF-A0A841T977-F1
#
_entry.id   AF-A0A841T977-F1
#
_cell.length_a   1.000
_cell.length_b   1.000
_cell.length_c   1.000
_cell.angle_alpha   90.00
_cell.angle_beta   90.00
_cell.angle_gamma   90.00
#
_symmetry.space_group_name_H-M   'P 1'
#
loop_
_entity.id
_entity.type
_entity.pdbx_description
1 polymer ?
#
loop_
_entity_poly.entity_id
_entity_poly.type
_entity_poly.pdbx_seq_one_letter_code
_entity_poly.pdbx_strand_id
1 'polypeptide(L)'
;MADAERERLRQTDDIQHTEAAQIESAQTESAGKEAAHRQWLKRLEEQSRAKQEAFMAGIAGRLKRPRVMEAPVHPFRGAPDFWRGFELFPEERVARFSEHWRSVGGHVARLPDLGAVRSFIAEKAAEMGAKIVLRQNEPELAALGLEEALPDAEVSVWNEDGGTDWKARAAEADFGVVMADHAAAHTGTVAVLSSKDKGRSVSLLPTALFIILPAERIRTRLGEVLTELDQAGRERLPAGVHFISGPSRSSDIENDLTIGVHGPGIVYALIVG
;
A
#
# COMPACT_ATOMS: atom_id res chain seq x y z
N MET A 1 -23.62 48.10 -65.07
CA MET A 1 -23.58 47.74 -63.63
C MET A 1 -24.34 46.45 -63.31
N ALA A 2 -25.40 46.07 -64.05
CA ALA A 2 -26.17 44.85 -63.79
C ALA A 2 -25.47 43.51 -64.11
N ASP A 3 -24.54 43.47 -65.07
CA ASP A 3 -23.87 42.21 -65.44
C ASP A 3 -22.78 41.79 -64.43
N ALA A 4 -22.06 42.75 -63.85
CA ALA A 4 -21.02 42.46 -62.85
C ALA A 4 -21.59 41.93 -61.51
N GLU A 5 -22.84 42.27 -61.19
CA GLU A 5 -23.51 41.81 -59.97
C GLU A 5 -24.11 40.41 -60.15
N ARG A 6 -24.62 40.08 -61.35
CA ARG A 6 -25.07 38.74 -61.71
C ARG A 6 -23.92 37.73 -61.82
N GLU A 7 -22.75 38.16 -62.30
CA GLU A 7 -21.53 37.34 -62.34
C GLU A 7 -21.04 37.01 -60.92
N ARG A 8 -21.08 37.98 -60.00
CA ARG A 8 -20.70 37.78 -58.59
C ARG A 8 -21.65 36.85 -57.84
N LEU A 9 -22.96 36.99 -58.05
CA LEU A 9 -23.97 36.09 -57.45
C LEU A 9 -23.81 34.65 -57.95
N ARG A 10 -23.55 34.44 -59.26
CA ARG A 10 -23.25 33.11 -59.80
C ARG A 10 -21.96 32.51 -59.25
N GLN A 11 -20.90 33.32 -59.10
CA GLN A 11 -19.66 32.87 -58.48
C GLN A 11 -19.83 32.53 -57.00
N THR A 12 -20.70 33.22 -56.26
CA THR A 12 -20.94 32.89 -54.85
C THR A 12 -21.78 31.63 -54.67
N ASP A 13 -22.79 31.40 -55.53
CA ASP A 13 -23.58 30.15 -55.53
C ASP A 13 -22.73 28.93 -55.93
N ASP A 14 -21.85 29.06 -56.94
CA ASP A 14 -20.96 27.96 -57.36
C ASP A 14 -19.92 27.62 -56.27
N ILE A 15 -19.40 28.62 -55.55
CA ILE A 15 -18.48 28.39 -54.42
C ILE A 15 -19.20 27.68 -53.27
N GLN A 16 -20.40 28.13 -52.90
CA GLN A 16 -21.18 27.50 -51.82
C GLN A 16 -21.61 26.07 -52.14
N HIS A 17 -22.00 25.78 -53.38
CA HIS A 17 -22.31 24.41 -53.81
C HIS A 17 -21.08 23.49 -53.82
N THR A 18 -19.92 24.02 -54.21
CA THR A 18 -18.66 23.25 -54.23
C THR A 18 -18.19 22.94 -52.80
N GLU A 19 -18.32 23.89 -51.88
CA GLU A 19 -17.91 23.74 -50.48
C GLU A 19 -18.82 22.76 -49.73
N ALA A 20 -20.14 22.79 -49.97
CA ALA A 20 -21.09 21.82 -49.41
C ALA A 20 -20.81 20.38 -49.89
N ALA A 21 -20.50 20.18 -51.18
CA ALA A 21 -20.14 18.87 -51.73
C ALA A 21 -18.80 18.34 -51.19
N GLN A 22 -17.84 19.23 -50.92
CA GLN A 22 -16.56 18.86 -50.29
C GLN A 22 -16.75 18.46 -48.81
N ILE A 23 -17.65 19.12 -48.08
CA ILE A 23 -17.98 18.75 -46.70
C ILE A 23 -18.70 17.40 -46.64
N GLU A 24 -19.67 17.15 -47.53
CA GLU A 24 -20.41 15.89 -47.59
C GLU A 24 -19.52 14.69 -47.99
N SER A 25 -18.59 14.90 -48.93
CA SER A 25 -17.60 13.87 -49.28
C SER A 25 -16.60 13.60 -48.15
N ALA A 26 -16.10 14.63 -47.45
CA ALA A 26 -15.24 14.47 -46.28
C ALA A 26 -15.95 13.77 -45.10
N GLN A 27 -17.24 14.06 -44.88
CA GLN A 27 -18.07 13.40 -43.87
C GLN A 27 -18.31 11.92 -44.22
N THR A 28 -18.54 11.61 -45.50
CA THR A 28 -18.72 10.23 -45.98
C THR A 28 -17.43 9.41 -45.86
N GLU A 29 -16.27 10.00 -46.19
CA GLU A 29 -14.96 9.37 -45.98
C GLU A 29 -14.64 9.14 -44.49
N SER A 30 -14.97 10.10 -43.63
CA SER A 30 -14.81 9.96 -42.17
C SER A 30 -15.66 8.81 -41.62
N ALA A 31 -16.95 8.75 -42.01
CA ALA A 31 -17.85 7.66 -41.63
C ALA A 31 -17.38 6.29 -42.14
N GLY A 32 -16.81 6.23 -43.34
CA GLY A 32 -16.20 5.02 -43.90
C GLY A 32 -14.96 4.55 -43.13
N LYS A 33 -14.08 5.47 -42.72
CA LYS A 33 -12.91 5.17 -41.86
C LYS A 33 -13.33 4.68 -40.48
N GLU A 34 -14.35 5.28 -39.87
CA GLU A 34 -14.90 4.80 -38.61
C GLU A 34 -15.51 3.40 -38.71
N ALA A 35 -16.26 3.13 -39.78
CA ALA A 35 -16.85 1.80 -40.01
C ALA A 35 -15.76 0.73 -40.19
N ALA A 36 -14.70 1.03 -40.95
CA ALA A 36 -13.55 0.15 -41.13
C ALA A 36 -12.80 -0.09 -39.80
N HIS A 37 -12.63 0.95 -38.99
CA HIS A 37 -12.02 0.84 -37.67
C HIS A 37 -12.85 -0.05 -36.72
N ARG A 38 -14.18 0.13 -36.68
CA ARG A 38 -15.09 -0.74 -35.91
C ARG A 38 -15.00 -2.20 -36.34
N GLN A 39 -14.95 -2.48 -37.64
CA GLN A 39 -14.78 -3.85 -38.14
C GLN A 39 -13.41 -4.46 -37.81
N TRP A 40 -12.36 -3.65 -37.81
CA TRP A 40 -11.02 -4.07 -37.39
C TRP A 40 -10.98 -4.41 -35.88
N LEU A 41 -11.56 -3.57 -35.03
CA LEU A 41 -11.68 -3.83 -33.59
C LEU A 41 -12.45 -5.12 -33.32
N LYS A 42 -13.58 -5.34 -34.00
CA LYS A 42 -14.38 -6.56 -33.86
C LYS A 42 -13.59 -7.82 -34.22
N ARG A 43 -12.81 -7.78 -35.30
CA ARG A 43 -11.92 -8.90 -35.67
C ARG A 43 -10.85 -9.17 -34.61
N LEU A 44 -10.25 -8.13 -34.05
CA LEU A 44 -9.26 -8.29 -32.97
C LEU A 44 -9.88 -8.90 -31.72
N GLU A 45 -11.10 -8.49 -31.36
CA GLU A 45 -11.83 -9.04 -30.23
C GLU A 45 -12.18 -10.53 -30.45
N GLU A 46 -12.64 -10.90 -31.64
CA GLU A 46 -12.91 -12.30 -32.00
C GLU A 46 -11.64 -13.15 -31.95
N GLN A 47 -10.52 -12.65 -32.49
CA GLN A 47 -9.23 -13.34 -32.42
C GLN A 47 -8.71 -13.47 -30.99
N SER A 48 -8.88 -12.42 -30.17
CA SER A 48 -8.51 -12.43 -28.76
C SER A 48 -9.31 -13.47 -27.99
N ARG A 49 -10.64 -13.51 -28.20
CA ARG A 49 -11.53 -14.48 -27.56
C ARG A 49 -11.20 -15.91 -27.95
N ALA A 50 -10.93 -16.18 -29.22
CA ALA A 50 -10.52 -17.50 -29.68
C ALA A 50 -9.20 -17.97 -29.04
N LYS A 51 -8.21 -17.07 -28.93
CA LYS A 51 -6.95 -17.35 -28.22
C LYS A 51 -7.17 -17.63 -26.74
N GLN A 52 -8.01 -16.83 -26.08
CA GLN A 52 -8.37 -17.04 -24.68
C GLN A 52 -9.06 -18.40 -24.47
N GLU A 53 -9.99 -18.78 -25.35
CA GLU A 53 -10.67 -20.08 -25.28
C GLU A 53 -9.69 -21.25 -25.43
N ALA A 54 -8.80 -21.20 -26.42
CA ALA A 54 -7.78 -22.23 -26.62
C ALA A 54 -6.83 -22.34 -25.42
N PHE A 55 -6.40 -21.20 -24.87
CA PHE A 55 -5.55 -21.14 -23.69
C PHE A 55 -6.23 -21.77 -22.46
N MET A 56 -7.48 -21.36 -22.17
CA MET A 56 -8.24 -21.89 -21.04
C MET A 56 -8.55 -23.39 -21.20
N ALA A 57 -8.82 -23.85 -22.43
CA ALA A 57 -8.97 -25.28 -22.71
C ALA A 57 -7.66 -26.04 -22.46
N GLY A 58 -6.51 -25.47 -22.82
CA GLY A 58 -5.19 -26.03 -22.55
C GLY A 58 -4.92 -26.19 -21.04
N ILE A 59 -5.26 -25.17 -20.23
CA ILE A 59 -5.15 -25.26 -18.75
C ILE A 59 -6.06 -26.38 -18.22
N ALA A 60 -7.33 -26.42 -18.65
CA ALA A 60 -8.29 -27.42 -18.20
C ALA A 60 -7.81 -28.85 -18.53
N GLY A 61 -7.29 -29.07 -19.74
CA GLY A 61 -6.72 -30.34 -20.17
C GLY A 61 -5.51 -30.77 -19.33
N ARG A 62 -4.57 -29.85 -19.05
CA ARG A 62 -3.41 -30.13 -18.18
C ARG A 62 -3.82 -30.45 -16.73
N LEU A 63 -4.84 -29.77 -16.22
CA LEU A 63 -5.41 -30.02 -14.90
C LEU A 63 -6.35 -31.24 -14.85
N LYS A 64 -6.56 -31.94 -15.97
CA LYS A 64 -7.42 -33.12 -16.10
C LYS A 64 -8.85 -32.88 -15.56
N ARG A 65 -9.39 -31.69 -15.80
CA ARG A 65 -10.74 -31.31 -15.35
C ARG A 65 -11.50 -30.58 -16.47
N PRO A 66 -12.85 -30.63 -16.48
CA PRO A 66 -13.63 -29.84 -17.42
C PRO A 66 -13.43 -28.33 -17.17
N ARG A 67 -13.65 -27.54 -18.22
CA ARG A 67 -13.56 -26.08 -18.13
C ARG A 67 -14.71 -25.55 -17.27
N VAL A 68 -14.37 -24.75 -16.26
CA VAL A 68 -15.35 -24.03 -15.44
C VAL A 68 -15.80 -22.80 -16.22
N MET A 69 -17.07 -22.78 -16.63
CA MET A 69 -17.69 -21.71 -17.42
C MET A 69 -18.63 -20.83 -16.60
N GLU A 70 -19.02 -21.30 -15.43
CA GLU A 70 -19.87 -20.59 -14.50
C GLU A 70 -19.04 -20.07 -13.34
N ALA A 71 -19.39 -18.88 -12.84
CA ALA A 71 -18.76 -18.36 -11.64
C ALA A 71 -19.05 -19.33 -10.48
N PRO A 72 -18.04 -19.71 -9.67
CA PRO A 72 -18.27 -20.55 -8.52
C PRO A 72 -19.22 -19.87 -7.55
N VAL A 73 -20.09 -20.66 -6.89
CA VAL A 73 -20.93 -20.14 -5.81
C VAL A 73 -20.01 -19.74 -4.65
N HIS A 74 -20.21 -18.53 -4.12
CA HIS A 74 -19.53 -18.03 -2.93
C HIS A 74 -20.50 -18.03 -1.74
N PRO A 75 -20.78 -19.21 -1.14
CA PRO A 75 -21.81 -19.34 -0.10
C PRO A 75 -21.45 -18.64 1.21
N PHE A 76 -20.16 -18.36 1.43
CA PHE A 76 -19.66 -17.66 2.60
C PHE A 76 -19.23 -16.24 2.21
N ARG A 77 -19.81 -15.23 2.87
CA ARG A 77 -19.37 -13.84 2.76
C ARG A 77 -18.86 -13.35 4.11
N GLY A 78 -17.68 -12.76 4.10
CA GLY A 78 -17.04 -12.22 5.29
C GLY A 78 -16.67 -13.31 6.30
N ALA A 79 -16.38 -12.87 7.52
CA ALA A 79 -16.03 -13.80 8.59
C ALA A 79 -17.26 -14.56 9.13
N PRO A 80 -17.11 -15.80 9.60
CA PRO A 80 -18.17 -16.54 10.30
C PRO A 80 -18.59 -15.89 11.63
N ASP A 81 -19.79 -16.21 12.13
CA ASP A 81 -20.32 -15.68 13.40
C ASP A 81 -19.43 -16.01 14.60
N PHE A 82 -18.95 -17.25 14.71
CA PHE A 82 -18.07 -17.65 15.81
C PHE A 82 -16.79 -16.80 15.84
N TRP A 83 -16.30 -16.40 14.67
CA TRP A 83 -15.10 -15.57 14.55
C TRP A 83 -15.38 -14.12 14.93
N ARG A 84 -16.57 -13.60 14.64
CA ARG A 84 -16.97 -12.25 15.10
C ARG A 84 -17.15 -12.20 16.61
N GLY A 85 -17.65 -13.27 17.22
CA GLY A 85 -17.88 -13.34 18.67
C GLY A 85 -16.68 -13.77 19.51
N PHE A 86 -15.62 -14.26 18.90
CA PHE A 86 -14.40 -14.67 19.61
C PHE A 86 -13.73 -13.45 20.25
N GLU A 87 -13.42 -13.44 21.53
CA GLU A 87 -12.70 -12.32 22.14
C GLU A 87 -11.59 -12.83 23.04
N LEU A 88 -10.43 -12.20 22.93
CA LEU A 88 -9.32 -12.40 23.84
C LEU A 88 -9.34 -11.30 24.90
N PHE A 89 -9.06 -11.65 26.15
CA PHE A 89 -8.83 -10.66 27.20
C PHE A 89 -7.53 -9.88 26.93
N PRO A 90 -7.36 -8.66 27.49
CA PRO A 90 -6.21 -7.81 27.19
C PRO A 90 -4.84 -8.50 27.32
N GLU A 91 -4.63 -9.25 28.41
CA GLU A 91 -3.40 -10.01 28.62
C GLU A 91 -3.21 -11.15 27.61
N GLU A 92 -4.29 -11.81 27.22
CA GLU A 92 -4.24 -12.85 26.19
C GLU A 92 -3.96 -12.27 24.81
N ARG A 93 -4.43 -11.05 24.51
CA ARG A 93 -4.09 -10.34 23.27
C ARG A 93 -2.59 -10.05 23.21
N VAL A 94 -2.02 -9.54 24.31
CA VAL A 94 -0.56 -9.30 24.42
C VAL A 94 0.21 -10.60 24.24
N ALA A 95 -0.19 -11.67 24.95
CA ALA A 95 0.47 -12.96 24.87
C ALA A 95 0.42 -13.57 23.45
N ARG A 96 -0.78 -13.60 22.84
CA ARG A 96 -1.00 -14.13 21.49
C ARG A 96 -0.26 -13.32 20.43
N PHE A 97 -0.32 -11.98 20.51
CA PHE A 97 0.45 -11.11 19.63
C PHE A 97 1.94 -11.43 19.75
N SER A 98 2.45 -11.52 20.98
CA SER A 98 3.88 -11.73 21.25
C SER A 98 4.36 -13.09 20.73
N GLU A 99 3.54 -14.13 20.89
CA GLU A 99 3.80 -15.47 20.36
C GLU A 99 3.95 -15.43 18.83
N HIS A 100 2.95 -14.90 18.12
CA HIS A 100 2.95 -14.84 16.66
C HIS A 100 4.04 -13.91 16.12
N TRP A 101 4.31 -12.78 16.76
CA TRP A 101 5.37 -11.86 16.36
C TRP A 101 6.75 -12.52 16.45
N ARG A 102 6.98 -13.33 17.49
CA ARG A 102 8.23 -14.09 17.65
C ARG A 102 8.32 -15.24 16.64
N SER A 103 7.23 -15.93 16.34
CA SER A 103 7.24 -17.05 15.39
C SER A 103 7.62 -16.64 13.96
N VAL A 104 7.50 -15.34 13.64
CA VAL A 104 7.89 -14.76 12.36
C VAL A 104 9.27 -14.09 12.37
N GLY A 105 10.02 -14.20 13.47
CA GLY A 105 11.37 -13.65 13.63
C GLY A 105 11.42 -12.22 14.19
N GLY A 106 10.28 -11.67 14.62
CA GLY A 106 10.25 -10.38 15.30
C GLY A 106 10.66 -10.48 16.77
N HIS A 107 11.21 -9.40 17.32
CA HIS A 107 11.54 -9.28 18.73
C HIS A 107 10.40 -8.57 19.49
N VAL A 108 10.15 -8.99 20.73
CA VAL A 108 9.12 -8.37 21.58
C VAL A 108 9.68 -8.08 22.95
N ALA A 109 9.50 -6.84 23.42
CA ALA A 109 9.73 -6.43 24.79
C ALA A 109 8.44 -5.81 25.35
N ARG A 110 8.03 -6.22 26.55
CA ARG A 110 6.95 -5.55 27.29
C ARG A 110 7.57 -4.64 28.33
N LEU A 111 7.20 -3.37 28.30
CA LEU A 111 7.84 -2.29 29.03
C LEU A 111 6.77 -1.51 29.80
N PRO A 112 7.05 -1.10 31.05
CA PRO A 112 6.05 -0.46 31.91
C PRO A 112 5.64 0.93 31.43
N ASP A 113 6.55 1.67 30.77
CA ASP A 113 6.33 3.06 30.38
C ASP A 113 7.27 3.49 29.24
N LEU A 114 7.09 4.73 28.77
CA LEU A 114 7.90 5.35 27.72
C LEU A 114 9.37 5.60 28.15
N GLY A 115 9.65 5.72 29.45
CA GLY A 115 11.02 5.82 29.95
C GLY A 115 11.79 4.52 29.73
N ALA A 116 11.16 3.39 30.00
CA ALA A 116 11.71 2.06 29.71
C ALA A 116 11.86 1.82 28.19
N VAL A 117 10.96 2.36 27.36
CA VAL A 117 11.11 2.36 25.89
C VAL A 117 12.36 3.13 25.47
N ARG A 118 12.54 4.35 25.99
CA ARG A 118 13.74 5.18 25.74
C ARG A 118 15.02 4.41 26.09
N SER A 119 15.08 3.83 27.29
CA SER A 119 16.24 3.04 27.73
C SER A 119 16.50 1.84 26.83
N PHE A 120 15.46 1.09 26.44
CA PHE A 120 15.60 -0.06 25.56
C PHE A 120 16.18 0.32 24.19
N ILE A 121 15.67 1.40 23.57
CA ILE A 121 16.19 1.89 22.28
C ILE A 121 17.64 2.36 22.43
N ALA A 122 17.97 3.05 23.52
CA ALA A 122 19.33 3.52 23.79
C ALA A 122 20.34 2.38 23.96
N GLU A 123 19.96 1.34 24.71
CA GLU A 123 20.76 0.13 24.87
C GLU A 123 20.99 -0.55 23.52
N LYS A 124 19.95 -0.68 22.68
CA LYS A 124 20.09 -1.25 21.33
C LYS A 124 20.92 -0.41 20.39
N ALA A 125 20.83 0.92 20.47
CA ALA A 125 21.68 1.81 19.69
C ALA A 125 23.16 1.61 20.05
N ALA A 126 23.47 1.50 21.34
CA ALA A 126 24.84 1.24 21.81
C ALA A 126 25.32 -0.17 21.40
N GLU A 127 24.49 -1.20 21.55
CA GLU A 127 24.80 -2.59 21.19
C GLU A 127 25.08 -2.75 19.69
N MET A 128 24.27 -2.11 18.85
CA MET A 128 24.34 -2.22 17.39
C MET A 128 25.23 -1.15 16.74
N GLY A 129 25.76 -0.20 17.52
CA GLY A 129 26.57 0.91 17.03
C GLY A 129 25.82 1.87 16.10
N ALA A 130 24.51 2.05 16.31
CA ALA A 130 23.67 2.88 15.47
C ALA A 130 24.15 4.34 15.46
N LYS A 131 24.22 4.92 14.26
CA LYS A 131 24.68 6.30 14.01
C LYS A 131 23.57 7.20 13.50
N ILE A 132 22.60 6.65 12.78
CA ILE A 132 21.48 7.41 12.25
C ILE A 132 20.18 6.80 12.76
N VAL A 133 19.40 7.59 13.49
CA VAL A 133 18.08 7.20 13.96
C VAL A 133 17.05 8.16 13.36
N LEU A 134 16.00 7.61 12.76
CA LEU A 134 14.90 8.38 12.20
C LEU A 134 13.60 7.98 12.90
N ARG A 135 12.91 8.96 13.49
CA ARG A 135 11.56 8.75 14.06
C ARG A 135 10.48 9.48 13.28
N GLN A 136 9.24 9.00 13.39
CA GLN A 136 8.07 9.75 12.93
C GLN A 136 7.90 11.05 13.75
N ASN A 137 7.23 12.04 13.15
CA ASN A 137 6.97 13.33 13.78
C ASN A 137 5.68 13.31 14.60
N GLU A 138 5.65 12.47 15.63
CA GLU A 138 4.49 12.32 16.51
C GLU A 138 4.82 12.83 17.92
N PRO A 139 3.88 13.50 18.62
CA PRO A 139 4.11 13.99 19.98
C PRO A 139 4.55 12.90 20.97
N GLU A 140 3.97 11.71 20.87
CA GLU A 140 4.31 10.57 21.74
C GLU A 140 5.75 10.09 21.53
N LEU A 141 6.26 10.17 20.30
CA LEU A 141 7.66 9.81 20.02
C LEU A 141 8.62 10.94 20.39
N ALA A 142 8.22 12.20 20.26
CA ALA A 142 9.00 13.33 20.77
C ALA A 142 9.16 13.25 22.29
N ALA A 143 8.13 12.80 23.01
CA ALA A 143 8.17 12.62 24.47
C ALA A 143 9.17 11.55 24.95
N LEU A 144 9.66 10.67 24.07
CA LEU A 144 10.73 9.73 24.41
C LEU A 144 12.07 10.44 24.66
N GLY A 145 12.29 11.62 24.08
CA GLY A 145 13.55 12.36 24.20
C GLY A 145 14.75 11.56 23.69
N LEU A 146 14.60 10.90 22.52
CA LEU A 146 15.65 10.06 21.94
C LEU A 146 16.89 10.90 21.55
N GLU A 147 16.67 12.14 21.13
CA GLU A 147 17.68 13.13 20.78
C GLU A 147 18.66 13.37 21.95
N GLU A 148 18.15 13.34 23.19
CA GLU A 148 18.96 13.47 24.41
C GLU A 148 19.53 12.12 24.88
N ALA A 149 18.82 11.02 24.60
CA ALA A 149 19.19 9.67 25.03
C ALA A 149 20.35 9.07 24.22
N LEU A 150 20.57 9.60 23.02
CA LEU A 150 21.47 9.04 22.02
C LEU A 150 22.53 10.08 21.57
N PRO A 151 23.43 10.53 22.46
CA PRO A 151 24.38 11.59 22.12
C PRO A 151 25.39 11.21 21.02
N ASP A 152 25.61 9.90 20.81
CA ASP A 152 26.53 9.37 19.81
C ASP A 152 25.86 9.03 18.45
N ALA A 153 24.57 9.29 18.32
CA ALA A 153 23.79 9.10 17.10
C ALA A 153 23.08 10.38 16.68
N GLU A 154 22.97 10.59 15.38
CA GLU A 154 22.17 11.66 14.81
C GLU A 154 20.70 11.22 14.76
N VAL A 155 19.88 11.81 15.64
CA VAL A 155 18.44 11.56 15.68
C VAL A 155 17.73 12.61 14.84
N SER A 156 17.09 12.18 13.75
CA SER A 156 16.31 13.05 12.86
C SER A 156 14.81 12.79 13.01
N VAL A 157 14.01 13.83 12.74
CA VAL A 157 12.56 13.78 12.81
C VAL A 157 11.97 13.86 11.42
N TRP A 158 11.12 12.90 11.05
CA TRP A 158 10.54 12.84 9.71
C TRP A 158 9.87 14.15 9.30
N ASN A 159 10.29 14.70 8.16
CA ASN A 159 9.66 15.87 7.55
C ASN A 159 9.69 17.14 8.41
N GLU A 160 10.69 17.26 9.29
CA GLU A 160 10.89 18.44 10.15
C GLU A 160 11.38 19.66 9.36
N ASP A 161 12.18 19.44 8.31
CA ASP A 161 12.69 20.48 7.42
C ASP A 161 12.31 20.22 5.95
N GLY A 162 12.13 21.29 5.18
CA GLY A 162 11.71 21.22 3.78
C GLY A 162 12.83 21.06 2.75
N GLY A 163 14.10 21.08 3.17
CA GLY A 163 15.28 20.98 2.29
C GLY A 163 15.86 19.57 2.18
N THR A 164 15.56 18.70 3.14
CA THR A 164 16.07 17.32 3.21
C THR A 164 15.33 16.37 2.28
N ASP A 165 16.07 15.50 1.58
CA ASP A 165 15.49 14.31 0.96
C ASP A 165 15.25 13.24 2.03
N TRP A 166 14.06 13.30 2.64
CA TRP A 166 13.67 12.39 3.71
C TRP A 166 13.65 10.92 3.31
N LYS A 167 13.48 10.60 2.02
CA LYS A 167 13.54 9.21 1.56
C LYS A 167 14.97 8.69 1.55
N ALA A 168 15.92 9.51 1.09
CA ALA A 168 17.34 9.18 1.15
C ALA A 168 17.78 9.05 2.62
N ARG A 169 17.38 10.01 3.48
CA ARG A 169 17.69 9.96 4.91
C ARG A 169 17.15 8.70 5.59
N ALA A 170 15.94 8.28 5.25
CA ALA A 170 15.37 7.03 5.77
C ALA A 170 16.08 5.76 5.28
N ALA A 171 16.68 5.78 4.08
CA ALA A 171 17.48 4.67 3.54
C ALA A 171 18.86 4.56 4.20
N GLU A 172 19.41 5.68 4.68
CA GLU A 172 20.67 5.71 5.43
C GLU A 172 20.49 5.40 6.91
N ALA A 173 19.26 5.45 7.42
CA ALA A 173 18.99 5.26 8.83
C ALA A 173 19.24 3.82 9.29
N ASP A 174 19.98 3.68 10.39
CA ASP A 174 20.13 2.40 11.06
C ASP A 174 18.80 2.01 11.68
N PHE A 175 18.18 2.94 12.42
CA PHE A 175 16.94 2.71 13.17
C PHE A 175 15.79 3.56 12.65
N GLY A 176 14.66 2.91 12.41
CA GLY A 176 13.35 3.54 12.23
C GLY A 176 12.52 3.41 13.50
N VAL A 177 11.92 4.51 13.97
CA VAL A 177 11.07 4.51 15.17
C VAL A 177 9.67 5.01 14.82
N VAL A 178 8.67 4.16 15.03
CA VAL A 178 7.28 4.43 14.64
C VAL A 178 6.30 4.11 15.78
N MET A 179 5.15 4.78 15.75
CA MET A 179 4.05 4.51 16.67
C MET A 179 3.00 3.62 15.99
N ALA A 180 2.64 2.51 16.64
CA ALA A 180 1.57 1.64 16.17
C ALA A 180 0.20 2.32 16.34
N ASP A 181 -0.61 2.35 15.30
CA ASP A 181 -1.99 2.81 15.38
C ASP A 181 -2.91 1.71 15.94
N HIS A 182 -2.71 0.48 15.46
CA HIS A 182 -3.38 -0.71 15.98
C HIS A 182 -2.50 -1.95 15.87
N ALA A 183 -2.86 -3.02 16.54
CA ALA A 183 -2.31 -4.35 16.27
C ALA A 183 -3.38 -5.43 16.33
N ALA A 184 -3.15 -6.55 15.65
CA ALA A 184 -4.01 -7.72 15.64
C ALA A 184 -3.27 -8.91 16.27
N ALA A 185 -3.75 -9.36 17.42
CA ALA A 185 -3.13 -10.43 18.19
C ALA A 185 -3.08 -11.76 17.41
N HIS A 186 -4.19 -12.12 16.75
CA HIS A 186 -4.30 -13.41 16.09
C HIS A 186 -3.38 -13.58 14.86
N THR A 187 -2.90 -12.49 14.26
CA THR A 187 -1.96 -12.57 13.13
C THR A 187 -0.56 -12.09 13.49
N GLY A 188 -0.35 -11.57 14.70
CA GLY A 188 0.91 -10.93 15.07
C GLY A 188 1.23 -9.77 14.12
N THR A 189 0.24 -8.92 13.83
CA THR A 189 0.37 -7.84 12.84
C THR A 189 0.17 -6.50 13.51
N VAL A 190 1.03 -5.53 13.20
CA VAL A 190 0.84 -4.13 13.56
C VAL A 190 0.35 -3.35 12.33
N ALA A 191 -0.60 -2.44 12.54
CA ALA A 191 -1.02 -1.45 11.57
C ALA A 191 -0.35 -0.10 11.89
N VAL A 192 0.39 0.44 10.93
CA VAL A 192 0.97 1.79 10.98
C VAL A 192 0.35 2.61 9.86
N LEU A 193 -0.27 3.73 10.20
CA LEU A 193 -0.91 4.63 9.26
C LEU A 193 0.08 5.69 8.78
N SER A 194 -0.05 6.09 7.52
CA SER A 194 0.76 7.13 6.91
C SER A 194 0.07 8.49 6.91
N SER A 195 0.85 9.52 7.23
CA SER A 195 0.45 10.92 7.14
C SER A 195 1.66 11.76 6.73
N LYS A 196 1.51 13.09 6.66
CA LYS A 196 2.64 14.00 6.44
C LYS A 196 3.72 13.88 7.53
N ASP A 197 3.32 13.51 8.75
CA ASP A 197 4.15 13.40 9.95
C ASP A 197 4.57 11.92 10.20
N LYS A 198 3.79 10.97 9.66
CA LYS A 198 4.02 9.53 9.74
C LYS A 198 4.51 8.99 8.40
N GLY A 199 5.77 9.24 8.06
CA GLY A 199 6.36 8.76 6.80
C GLY A 199 6.45 7.23 6.75
N ARG A 200 5.86 6.60 5.71
CA ARG A 200 6.03 5.15 5.46
C ARG A 200 7.49 4.72 5.35
N SER A 201 8.35 5.60 4.84
CA SER A 201 9.78 5.32 4.69
C SER A 201 10.45 5.02 6.04
N VAL A 202 10.01 5.64 7.13
CA VAL A 202 10.52 5.39 8.48
C VAL A 202 10.28 3.93 8.91
N SER A 203 9.19 3.31 8.47
CA SER A 203 8.90 1.89 8.75
C SER A 203 9.49 0.90 7.73
N LEU A 204 9.95 1.38 6.57
CA LEU A 204 10.25 0.51 5.42
C LEU A 204 11.72 0.46 5.03
N LEU A 205 12.48 1.53 5.27
CA LEU A 205 13.85 1.65 4.76
C LEU A 205 14.94 1.39 5.80
N PRO A 206 14.78 1.76 7.09
CA PRO A 206 15.84 1.56 8.07
C PRO A 206 16.19 0.09 8.29
N THR A 207 17.44 -0.16 8.69
CA THR A 207 17.96 -1.53 8.93
C THR A 207 17.19 -2.25 10.03
N ALA A 208 16.92 -1.56 11.14
CA ALA A 208 16.10 -2.03 12.24
C ALA A 208 14.90 -1.12 12.47
N LEU A 209 13.74 -1.72 12.76
CA LEU A 209 12.50 -0.99 13.04
C LEU A 209 12.07 -1.22 14.49
N PHE A 210 11.81 -0.13 15.20
CA PHE A 210 11.25 -0.09 16.53
C PHE A 210 9.82 0.42 16.46
N ILE A 211 8.88 -0.43 16.84
CA ILE A 211 7.46 -0.14 16.85
C ILE A 211 7.01 0.00 18.29
N ILE A 212 6.64 1.20 18.71
CA ILE A 212 6.04 1.44 20.02
C ILE A 212 4.57 1.04 19.92
N LEU A 213 4.15 0.08 20.73
CA LEU A 213 2.82 -0.52 20.70
C LEU A 213 2.15 -0.44 22.07
N PRO A 214 1.31 0.56 22.34
CA PRO A 214 0.48 0.56 23.55
C PRO A 214 -0.39 -0.69 23.61
N ALA A 215 -0.40 -1.39 24.75
CA ALA A 215 -1.07 -2.68 24.91
C ALA A 215 -2.58 -2.61 24.63
N GLU A 216 -3.21 -1.47 24.94
CA GLU A 216 -4.62 -1.20 24.68
C GLU A 216 -4.97 -1.07 23.19
N ARG A 217 -3.97 -0.81 22.32
CA ARG A 217 -4.14 -0.77 20.86
C ARG A 217 -4.10 -2.17 20.22
N ILE A 218 -3.85 -3.21 21.00
CA ILE A 218 -3.90 -4.60 20.53
C ILE A 218 -5.36 -5.08 20.52
N ARG A 219 -5.84 -5.44 19.34
CA ARG A 219 -7.15 -6.01 19.04
C ARG A 219 -7.06 -7.53 18.92
N THR A 220 -8.19 -8.22 19.08
CA THR A 220 -8.25 -9.69 18.98
C THR A 220 -7.90 -10.10 17.54
N ARG A 221 -8.44 -9.40 16.53
CA ARG A 221 -8.35 -9.77 15.11
C ARG A 221 -8.18 -8.57 14.19
N LEU A 222 -7.63 -8.81 13.00
CA LEU A 222 -7.43 -7.78 11.97
C LEU A 222 -8.73 -7.14 11.49
N GLY A 223 -9.84 -7.89 11.48
CA GLY A 223 -11.14 -7.36 11.08
C GLY A 223 -11.64 -6.21 11.96
N GLU A 224 -11.22 -6.15 13.23
CA GLU A 224 -11.57 -5.04 14.14
C GLU A 224 -10.86 -3.75 13.70
N VAL A 225 -9.57 -3.85 13.39
CA VAL A 225 -8.77 -2.74 12.84
C VAL A 225 -9.35 -2.24 11.52
N LEU A 226 -9.71 -3.16 10.61
CA LEU A 226 -10.32 -2.80 9.33
C LEU A 226 -11.70 -2.15 9.50
N THR A 227 -12.48 -2.57 10.50
CA THR A 227 -13.79 -1.98 10.80
C THR A 227 -13.64 -0.54 11.30
N GLU A 228 -12.65 -0.28 12.16
CA GLU A 228 -12.35 1.09 12.64
C GLU A 228 -11.92 2.00 11.47
N LEU A 229 -11.11 1.51 10.54
CA LEU A 229 -10.70 2.24 9.33
C LEU A 229 -11.89 2.52 8.39
N ASP A 230 -12.79 1.56 8.20
CA ASP A 230 -13.99 1.73 7.37
C ASP A 230 -14.95 2.77 7.98
N GLN A 231 -15.16 2.70 9.30
CA GLN A 231 -16.00 3.65 10.05
C GLN A 231 -15.44 5.08 10.07
N ALA A 232 -14.11 5.24 9.95
CA ALA A 232 -13.52 6.55 9.77
C ALA A 232 -14.06 7.23 8.49
N GLY A 233 -14.47 6.47 7.48
CA GLY A 233 -15.04 7.00 6.25
C GLY A 233 -13.98 7.57 5.30
N ARG A 234 -14.33 7.66 4.02
CA ARG A 234 -13.39 7.90 2.92
C ARG A 234 -12.55 9.16 3.07
N GLU A 235 -13.11 10.23 3.64
CA GLU A 235 -12.43 11.52 3.81
C GLU A 235 -11.37 11.51 4.92
N ARG A 236 -11.44 10.55 5.86
CA ARG A 236 -10.50 10.41 6.99
C ARG A 236 -9.57 9.22 6.83
N LEU A 237 -9.58 8.56 5.67
CA LEU A 237 -8.60 7.51 5.39
C LEU A 237 -7.19 8.09 5.34
N PRO A 238 -6.20 7.42 5.93
CA PRO A 238 -4.82 7.87 5.88
C PRO A 238 -4.26 7.76 4.46
N ALA A 239 -3.12 8.42 4.20
CA ALA A 239 -2.44 8.33 2.91
C ALA A 239 -1.96 6.89 2.59
N GLY A 240 -1.84 6.04 3.60
CA GLY A 240 -1.51 4.63 3.47
C GLY A 240 -1.74 3.88 4.78
N VAL A 241 -1.96 2.57 4.68
CA VAL A 241 -2.09 1.65 5.81
C VAL A 241 -1.07 0.54 5.62
N HIS A 242 -0.14 0.39 6.57
CA HIS A 242 0.95 -0.57 6.50
C HIS A 242 0.72 -1.66 7.54
N PHE A 243 0.43 -2.87 7.08
CA PHE A 243 0.33 -4.05 7.92
C PHE A 243 1.69 -4.75 7.99
N ILE A 244 2.35 -4.66 9.14
CA ILE A 244 3.69 -5.18 9.40
C ILE A 244 3.55 -6.43 10.27
N SER A 245 4.02 -7.58 9.80
CA SER A 245 3.90 -8.88 10.50
C SER A 245 5.29 -9.49 10.74
N GLY A 246 6.19 -8.70 11.32
CA GLY A 246 7.59 -9.06 11.55
C GLY A 246 8.58 -8.48 10.51
N PRO A 247 9.84 -8.97 10.51
CA PRO A 247 10.89 -8.48 9.62
C PRO A 247 10.64 -8.79 8.15
N SER A 248 11.23 -7.96 7.29
CA SER A 248 11.15 -8.10 5.84
C SER A 248 11.84 -9.40 5.40
N ARG A 249 11.07 -10.28 4.75
CA ARG A 249 11.52 -11.58 4.26
C ARG A 249 11.20 -11.68 2.77
N SER A 250 12.24 -11.79 1.95
CA SER A 250 12.07 -12.10 0.54
C SER A 250 12.04 -13.62 0.40
N SER A 251 10.83 -14.20 0.37
CA SER A 251 10.64 -15.65 0.20
C SER A 251 10.65 -16.10 -1.26
N ASP A 252 10.83 -15.19 -2.22
CA ASP A 252 10.60 -15.44 -3.65
C ASP A 252 11.74 -14.92 -4.54
N ILE A 253 12.98 -15.10 -4.08
CA ILE A 253 14.14 -15.16 -4.97
C ILE A 253 14.83 -16.49 -4.64
N GLU A 254 14.69 -17.46 -5.55
CA GLU A 254 15.52 -18.68 -5.60
C GLU A 254 15.33 -19.72 -4.48
N ASN A 255 14.22 -19.68 -3.73
CA ASN A 255 13.90 -20.68 -2.69
C ASN A 255 14.89 -20.68 -1.51
N ASP A 256 15.67 -19.61 -1.35
CA ASP A 256 16.54 -19.34 -0.20
C ASP A 256 15.98 -18.16 0.60
N LEU A 257 15.94 -18.31 1.92
CA LEU A 257 15.39 -17.31 2.82
C LEU A 257 16.41 -16.19 3.02
N THR A 258 16.35 -15.15 2.19
CA THR A 258 17.11 -13.92 2.44
C THR A 258 16.26 -12.92 3.21
N ILE A 259 16.74 -12.52 4.39
CA ILE A 259 16.11 -11.51 5.26
C ILE A 259 16.70 -10.13 4.92
N GLY A 260 15.87 -9.09 4.82
CA GLY A 260 16.34 -7.69 4.77
C GLY A 260 16.61 -7.08 3.39
N VAL A 261 16.18 -7.69 2.28
CA VAL A 261 16.47 -7.19 0.91
C VAL A 261 15.61 -5.96 0.53
N HIS A 262 14.39 -5.85 1.09
CA HIS A 262 13.41 -4.83 0.71
C HIS A 262 12.77 -4.10 1.91
N GLY A 263 13.36 -4.24 3.10
CA GLY A 263 12.95 -3.51 4.30
C GLY A 263 13.67 -3.99 5.56
N PRO A 264 13.21 -3.60 6.76
CA PRO A 264 13.97 -3.83 7.99
C PRO A 264 14.23 -5.33 8.22
N GLY A 265 15.50 -5.69 8.42
CA GLY A 265 15.91 -7.05 8.73
C GLY A 265 15.68 -7.43 10.19
N ILE A 266 15.59 -6.43 11.07
CA ILE A 266 15.33 -6.58 12.51
C ILE A 266 14.11 -5.73 12.86
N VAL A 267 13.12 -6.31 13.56
CA VAL A 267 11.94 -5.56 13.99
C VAL A 267 11.61 -5.85 15.44
N TYR A 268 11.50 -4.80 16.23
CA TYR A 268 11.09 -4.81 17.63
C TYR A 268 9.65 -4.29 17.76
N ALA A 269 8.79 -5.06 18.42
CA ALA A 269 7.53 -4.56 18.97
C ALA A 269 7.73 -4.29 20.47
N LEU A 270 7.71 -3.02 20.84
CA LEU A 270 7.87 -2.54 22.21
C LEU A 270 6.48 -2.29 22.79
N ILE A 271 5.95 -3.29 23.51
CA ILE A 271 4.61 -3.23 24.08
C ILE A 271 4.65 -2.40 25.36
N VAL A 272 3.83 -1.34 25.44
CA VAL A 272 3.79 -0.42 26.60
C VAL A 272 2.50 -0.66 27.39
N GLY A 273 2.63 -0.85 28.71
CA GLY A 273 1.53 -1.12 29.64
C GLY A 273 1.35 -2.58 30.06
#